data_AF-A0A482WBP8-F1
#
_entry.id   AF-A0A482WBP8-F1
#
_cell.length_a   1.000
_cell.length_b   1.000
_cell.length_c   1.000
_cell.angle_alpha   90.00
_cell.angle_beta   90.00
_cell.angle_gamma   90.00
#
_symmetry.space_group_name_H-M   'P 1'
#
loop_
_entity.id
_entity.type
_entity.pdbx_description
1 polymer ?
#
loop_
_entity_poly.entity_id
_entity_poly.type
_entity_poly.pdbx_seq_one_letter_code
_entity_poly.pdbx_strand_id
1 'polypeptide(L)'
;NKIYEKQFVHRNSLLTDLFENIHVRTVYHLFITILIGLFVNTAVYDYLKYGKVVLGLKLIKLSFVKLHIALLAWFGYFTCACLAYFSFKLWANYRIFLPKLKQVHIWDLLWLVILVGYYVCSFQTAGYVVTVFELPPASSAIVVFEQTRFLMKIHSFVRSNCPKVLHHKPHDDNKLILPEFSHFLYFIFVPTLIYRDAYPKTKKINWNFVCCCFFETVAVVFFFSFVIDRFLNPSVQDFGIRKYTVNEIILCIFENTITGVLILLSNFFLLLHSWQNLFAELTRFGDRMFYRDWWTCTDFSGYFRKWNIIVQDWLYIYIYKDFHETVFHNNAILAKFAVFGISAVVHEWIVTYMLGFFFPLLFIEFLFLGSLFNFLGGAPKTAVFNILFWYALSFGAGSLATMYAFEFYARMNAPIENPTLKDILIPRFLTCECIDYS
;
A
#
# COMPACT_ATOMS: atom_id res chain seq x y z
N ASN A 1 -6.66 -23.32 -19.75
CA ASN A 1 -6.89 -22.34 -18.67
C ASN A 1 -7.10 -20.96 -19.26
N LYS A 2 -8.35 -20.44 -19.23
CA LYS A 2 -8.64 -19.08 -19.71
C LYS A 2 -7.84 -18.08 -18.86
N ILE A 3 -7.01 -17.29 -19.52
CA ILE A 3 -6.25 -16.20 -18.90
C ILE A 3 -7.27 -15.22 -18.31
N TYR A 4 -7.18 -14.92 -17.00
CA TYR A 4 -8.05 -13.93 -16.38
C TYR A 4 -7.70 -12.55 -16.93
N GLU A 5 -8.68 -11.91 -17.58
CA GLU A 5 -8.58 -10.54 -18.02
C GLU A 5 -9.55 -9.68 -17.22
N LYS A 6 -9.04 -8.62 -16.59
CA LYS A 6 -9.86 -7.69 -15.82
C LYS A 6 -10.81 -6.94 -16.76
N GLN A 7 -12.11 -7.17 -16.56
CA GLN A 7 -13.20 -6.42 -17.16
C GLN A 7 -13.72 -5.38 -16.16
N PHE A 8 -13.73 -4.12 -16.61
CA PHE A 8 -14.26 -3.01 -15.83
C PHE A 8 -15.75 -2.89 -16.08
N VAL A 9 -16.54 -2.94 -15.00
CA VAL A 9 -18.00 -2.87 -15.05
C VAL A 9 -18.49 -1.83 -14.07
N HIS A 10 -19.67 -1.25 -14.33
CA HIS A 10 -20.27 -0.31 -13.40
C HIS A 10 -20.77 -1.05 -12.15
N ARG A 11 -20.15 -0.77 -11.00
CA ARG A 11 -20.52 -1.36 -9.71
C ARG A 11 -20.00 -0.52 -8.55
N ASN A 12 -20.71 -0.58 -7.44
CA ASN A 12 -20.32 0.06 -6.20
C ASN A 12 -19.23 -0.73 -5.47
N SER A 13 -18.69 -0.12 -4.42
CA SER A 13 -17.80 -0.84 -3.50
C SER A 13 -18.62 -1.72 -2.57
N LEU A 14 -18.08 -2.88 -2.19
CA LEU A 14 -18.84 -3.90 -1.48
C LEU A 14 -19.41 -3.39 -0.14
N LEU A 15 -18.65 -2.61 0.65
CA LEU A 15 -19.22 -2.03 1.88
C LEU A 15 -20.33 -1.02 1.61
N THR A 16 -20.27 -0.27 0.52
CA THR A 16 -21.35 0.66 0.15
C THR A 16 -22.66 -0.10 -0.05
N ASP A 17 -22.62 -1.21 -0.78
CA ASP A 17 -23.80 -2.06 -0.99
C ASP A 17 -24.23 -2.74 0.32
N LEU A 18 -23.29 -3.18 1.16
CA LEU A 18 -23.60 -3.81 2.44
C LEU A 18 -24.21 -2.85 3.46
N PHE A 19 -23.83 -1.57 3.44
CA PHE A 19 -24.42 -0.54 4.31
C PHE A 19 -25.87 -0.20 3.96
N GLU A 20 -26.40 -0.68 2.83
CA GLU A 20 -27.84 -0.65 2.57
C GLU A 20 -28.60 -1.61 3.50
N ASN A 21 -27.95 -2.71 3.93
CA ASN A 21 -28.50 -3.62 4.92
C ASN A 21 -28.50 -2.97 6.32
N ILE A 22 -29.69 -2.88 6.93
CA ILE A 22 -29.88 -2.23 8.22
C ILE A 22 -29.05 -2.84 9.36
N HIS A 23 -28.78 -4.15 9.31
CA HIS A 23 -27.99 -4.84 10.34
C HIS A 23 -26.51 -4.44 10.25
N VAL A 24 -25.94 -4.44 9.04
CA VAL A 24 -24.54 -4.03 8.83
C VAL A 24 -24.37 -2.54 9.10
N ARG A 25 -25.34 -1.72 8.70
CA ARG A 25 -25.35 -0.29 9.01
C ARG A 25 -25.38 -0.02 10.51
N THR A 26 -26.11 -0.82 11.28
CA THR A 26 -26.10 -0.74 12.75
C THR A 26 -24.71 -1.04 13.32
N VAL A 27 -24.00 -2.05 12.79
CA VAL A 27 -22.61 -2.33 13.18
C VAL A 27 -21.70 -1.13 12.88
N TYR A 28 -21.85 -0.52 11.71
CA TYR A 28 -21.13 0.72 11.36
C TYR A 28 -21.42 1.87 12.34
N HIS A 29 -22.69 2.11 12.68
CA HIS A 29 -23.07 3.10 13.68
C HIS A 29 -22.51 2.80 15.07
N LEU A 30 -22.39 1.52 15.44
CA LEU A 30 -21.77 1.10 16.69
C LEU A 30 -20.27 1.43 16.71
N PHE A 31 -19.55 1.21 15.61
CA PHE A 31 -18.16 1.66 15.47
C PHE A 31 -18.02 3.19 15.60
N ILE A 32 -18.91 3.95 14.96
CA ILE A 32 -18.94 5.42 15.10
C ILE A 32 -19.22 5.83 16.56
N THR A 33 -20.15 5.15 17.22
CA THR A 33 -20.51 5.46 18.62
C THR A 33 -19.34 5.16 19.56
N ILE A 34 -18.66 4.03 19.37
CA ILE A 34 -17.44 3.69 20.12
C ILE A 34 -16.36 4.74 19.86
N LEU A 35 -16.18 5.16 18.61
CA LEU A 35 -15.21 6.19 18.25
C LEU A 35 -15.50 7.51 18.97
N ILE A 36 -16.74 7.98 18.92
CA ILE A 36 -17.17 9.19 19.63
C ILE A 36 -16.95 9.02 21.14
N GLY A 37 -17.35 7.87 21.70
CA GLY A 37 -17.15 7.55 23.11
C GLY A 37 -15.68 7.60 23.53
N LEU A 38 -14.78 7.06 22.71
CA LEU A 38 -13.33 7.10 22.93
C LEU A 38 -12.81 8.54 22.88
N PHE A 39 -13.23 9.35 21.92
CA PHE A 39 -12.85 10.77 21.86
C PHE A 39 -13.34 11.56 23.07
N VAL A 40 -14.60 11.39 23.48
CA VAL A 40 -15.17 12.08 24.64
C VAL A 40 -14.43 11.66 25.91
N ASN A 41 -14.23 10.34 26.11
CA ASN A 41 -13.49 9.83 27.27
C ASN A 41 -12.08 10.44 27.34
N THR A 42 -11.40 10.53 26.20
CA THR A 42 -10.04 11.10 26.11
C THR A 42 -10.03 12.59 26.40
N ALA A 43 -10.98 13.33 25.82
CA ALA A 43 -11.11 14.76 26.08
C ALA A 43 -11.32 15.03 27.58
N VAL A 44 -12.20 14.25 28.21
CA VAL A 44 -12.49 14.34 29.63
C VAL A 44 -11.27 13.97 30.47
N TYR A 45 -10.61 12.84 30.17
CA TYR A 45 -9.40 12.41 30.86
C TYR A 45 -8.30 13.46 30.80
N ASP A 46 -8.03 14.02 29.62
CA ASP A 46 -6.97 15.01 29.43
C ASP A 46 -7.28 16.33 30.11
N TYR A 47 -8.54 16.76 30.04
CA TYR A 47 -9.00 17.95 30.76
C TYR A 47 -8.87 17.78 32.27
N LEU A 48 -9.33 16.66 32.82
CA LEU A 48 -9.29 16.40 34.26
C LEU A 48 -7.86 16.21 34.79
N LYS A 49 -6.99 15.54 34.03
CA LYS A 49 -5.62 15.20 34.50
C LYS A 49 -4.60 16.30 34.21
N TYR A 50 -4.67 16.93 33.03
CA TYR A 50 -3.64 17.87 32.57
C TYR A 50 -4.16 19.30 32.37
N GLY A 51 -5.45 19.55 32.59
CA GLY A 51 -6.08 20.86 32.38
C GLY A 51 -6.14 21.30 30.92
N LYS A 52 -5.85 20.41 29.97
CA LYS A 52 -5.79 20.70 28.52
C LYS A 52 -6.31 19.50 27.74
N VAL A 53 -7.08 19.75 26.69
CA VAL A 53 -7.62 18.71 25.81
C VAL A 53 -6.66 18.47 24.65
N VAL A 54 -5.96 17.32 24.64
CA VAL A 54 -4.98 16.96 23.61
C VAL A 54 -5.49 15.72 22.85
N LEU A 55 -6.46 15.94 21.95
CA LEU A 55 -7.18 14.92 21.17
C LEU A 55 -6.32 14.15 20.13
N GLY A 56 -5.11 13.70 20.47
CA GLY A 56 -4.18 13.05 19.51
C GLY A 56 -3.66 13.98 18.39
N LEU A 57 -4.11 15.23 18.34
CA LEU A 57 -3.67 16.25 17.38
C LEU A 57 -2.15 16.47 17.38
N LYS A 58 -1.48 16.19 18.52
CA LYS A 58 -0.03 16.28 18.64
C LYS A 58 0.66 15.28 17.70
N LEU A 59 0.27 14.01 17.73
CA LEU A 59 0.87 12.98 16.89
C LEU A 59 0.61 13.26 15.40
N ILE A 60 -0.60 13.68 15.03
CA ILE A 60 -0.92 14.10 13.66
C ILE A 60 0.00 15.25 13.24
N LYS A 61 0.08 16.32 14.04
CA LYS A 61 0.90 17.49 13.71
C LYS A 61 2.37 17.12 13.54
N LEU A 62 2.91 16.28 14.43
CA LEU A 62 4.30 15.80 14.36
C LEU A 62 4.55 14.91 13.13
N SER A 63 3.58 14.06 12.78
CA SER A 63 3.72 13.10 11.68
C SER A 63 3.64 13.76 10.29
N PHE A 64 2.89 14.86 10.16
CA PHE A 64 2.72 15.61 8.91
C PHE A 64 3.63 16.85 8.78
N VAL A 65 4.67 16.98 9.62
CA VAL A 65 5.69 18.03 9.45
C VAL A 65 6.38 17.87 8.09
N LYS A 66 6.83 18.99 7.49
CA LYS A 66 7.48 19.04 6.15
C LYS A 66 6.61 18.52 4.99
N LEU A 67 5.28 18.56 5.11
CA LEU A 67 4.35 18.16 4.05
C LEU A 67 4.60 18.87 2.70
N HIS A 68 5.07 20.13 2.73
CA HIS A 68 5.44 20.88 1.52
C HIS A 68 6.54 20.18 0.70
N ILE A 69 7.49 19.50 1.34
CA ILE A 69 8.54 18.73 0.67
C ILE A 69 7.94 17.48 0.02
N ALA A 70 7.03 16.79 0.71
CA ALA A 70 6.31 15.65 0.15
C ALA A 70 5.48 16.05 -1.09
N LEU A 71 4.82 17.22 -1.03
CA LEU A 71 4.09 17.78 -2.18
C LEU A 71 5.03 18.14 -3.35
N LEU A 72 6.20 18.72 -3.07
CA LEU A 72 7.19 19.01 -4.11
C LEU A 72 7.69 17.73 -4.79
N ALA A 73 8.00 16.69 -4.00
CA ALA A 73 8.37 15.38 -4.51
C ALA A 73 7.24 14.78 -5.37
N TRP A 74 5.99 14.92 -4.93
CA TRP A 74 4.82 14.49 -5.69
C TRP A 74 4.73 15.18 -7.06
N PHE A 75 4.90 16.50 -7.13
CA PHE A 75 4.93 17.22 -8.41
C PHE A 75 6.09 16.77 -9.30
N GLY A 76 7.23 16.44 -8.71
CA GLY A 76 8.36 15.82 -9.40
C GLY A 76 7.98 14.49 -10.04
N TYR A 77 7.43 13.55 -9.28
CA TYR A 77 6.98 12.26 -9.80
C TYR A 77 5.88 12.40 -10.85
N PHE A 78 4.93 13.31 -10.65
CA PHE A 78 3.88 13.59 -11.62
C PHE A 78 4.45 14.12 -12.94
N THR A 79 5.42 15.04 -12.88
CA THR A 79 6.11 15.55 -14.06
C THR A 79 6.88 14.44 -14.78
N CYS A 80 7.62 13.61 -14.04
CA CYS A 80 8.32 12.45 -14.60
C CYS A 80 7.34 11.44 -15.25
N ALA A 81 6.16 11.23 -14.67
CA ALA A 81 5.12 10.39 -15.25
C ALA A 81 4.59 10.98 -16.58
N CYS A 82 4.37 12.29 -16.66
CA CYS A 82 4.01 12.96 -17.91
C CYS A 82 5.13 12.84 -18.96
N LEU A 83 6.40 12.99 -18.57
CA LEU A 83 7.54 12.78 -19.47
C LEU A 83 7.60 11.33 -19.97
N ALA A 84 7.30 10.34 -19.13
CA ALA A 84 7.24 8.94 -19.53
C ALA A 84 6.19 8.68 -20.63
N TYR A 85 5.05 9.37 -20.61
CA TYR A 85 4.07 9.33 -21.70
C TYR A 85 4.66 9.83 -23.03
N PHE A 86 5.32 10.99 -23.02
CA PHE A 86 5.93 11.55 -24.23
C PHE A 86 7.05 10.66 -24.76
N SER A 87 7.90 10.14 -23.87
CA SER A 87 8.94 9.15 -24.16
C SER A 87 8.37 7.90 -24.85
N PHE A 88 7.29 7.33 -24.31
CA PHE A 88 6.60 6.20 -24.94
C PHE A 88 6.09 6.54 -26.34
N LYS A 89 5.49 7.72 -26.52
CA LYS A 89 4.96 8.16 -27.82
C LYS A 89 6.07 8.36 -28.86
N LEU A 90 7.22 8.92 -28.45
CA LEU A 90 8.39 9.05 -29.29
C LEU A 90 8.93 7.69 -29.73
N TRP A 91 9.08 6.76 -28.79
CA TRP A 91 9.48 5.38 -29.09
C TRP A 91 8.52 4.73 -30.10
N ALA A 92 7.20 4.80 -29.83
CA ALA A 92 6.18 4.17 -30.66
C ALA A 92 6.14 4.73 -32.09
N ASN A 93 6.18 6.05 -32.25
CA ASN A 93 6.15 6.69 -33.57
C ASN A 93 7.36 6.30 -34.43
N TYR A 94 8.56 6.29 -33.84
CA TYR A 94 9.77 5.89 -34.56
C TYR A 94 9.75 4.40 -34.92
N ARG A 95 9.23 3.56 -34.02
CA ARG A 95 9.06 2.11 -34.25
C ARG A 95 8.14 1.79 -35.42
N ILE A 96 7.04 2.55 -35.56
CA ILE A 96 6.08 2.41 -36.66
C ILE A 96 6.69 2.91 -37.98
N PHE A 97 7.46 4.00 -37.95
CA PHE A 97 8.04 4.61 -39.15
C PHE A 97 9.13 3.75 -39.80
N LEU A 98 9.94 3.01 -39.03
CA LEU A 98 11.06 2.20 -39.54
C LEU A 98 10.98 0.73 -39.13
N PRO A 99 10.06 -0.09 -39.69
CA PRO A 99 9.82 -1.44 -39.18
C PRO A 99 10.89 -2.49 -39.55
N LYS A 100 11.77 -2.24 -40.53
CA LYS A 100 12.61 -3.28 -41.17
C LYS A 100 14.13 -3.15 -40.97
N LEU A 101 14.62 -2.23 -40.14
CA LEU A 101 16.06 -2.00 -39.96
C LEU A 101 16.63 -2.72 -38.74
N LYS A 102 17.87 -3.23 -38.82
CA LYS A 102 18.62 -3.73 -37.64
C LYS A 102 18.73 -2.69 -36.52
N GLN A 103 18.69 -1.40 -36.88
CA GLN A 103 18.69 -0.25 -35.96
C GLN A 103 17.50 -0.25 -34.98
N VAL A 104 16.41 -0.95 -35.30
CA VAL A 104 15.21 -0.93 -34.46
C VAL A 104 15.39 -1.73 -33.18
N HIS A 105 16.15 -2.83 -33.22
CA HIS A 105 16.51 -3.56 -32.00
C HIS A 105 17.37 -2.72 -31.06
N ILE A 106 18.29 -1.91 -31.62
CA ILE A 106 19.11 -0.98 -30.83
C ILE A 106 18.23 0.11 -30.20
N TRP A 107 17.25 0.63 -30.95
CA TRP A 107 16.28 1.60 -30.45
C TRP A 107 15.43 1.01 -29.32
N ASP A 108 14.85 -0.18 -29.51
CA ASP A 108 14.06 -0.86 -28.49
C ASP A 108 14.89 -1.13 -27.22
N LEU A 109 16.16 -1.54 -27.37
CA LEU A 109 17.08 -1.76 -26.26
C LEU A 109 17.41 -0.45 -25.52
N LEU A 110 17.66 0.64 -26.24
CA LEU A 110 17.93 1.95 -25.66
C LEU A 110 16.76 2.42 -24.79
N TRP A 111 15.53 2.34 -25.29
CA TRP A 111 14.35 2.73 -24.52
C TRP A 111 14.06 1.79 -23.35
N LEU A 112 14.37 0.50 -23.48
CA LEU A 112 14.31 -0.43 -22.36
C LEU A 112 15.29 -0.05 -21.25
N VAL A 113 16.54 0.30 -21.60
CA VAL A 113 17.53 0.78 -20.62
C VAL A 113 17.06 2.07 -19.94
N ILE A 114 16.49 3.01 -20.70
CA ILE A 114 15.91 4.25 -20.13
C ILE A 114 14.76 3.92 -19.17
N LEU A 115 13.88 2.97 -19.52
CA LEU A 115 12.77 2.57 -18.67
C LEU A 115 13.23 1.91 -17.37
N VAL A 116 14.24 1.02 -17.43
CA VAL A 116 14.84 0.43 -16.22
C VAL A 116 15.53 1.50 -15.38
N GLY A 117 16.27 2.41 -16.02
CA GLY A 117 16.88 3.56 -15.37
C GLY A 117 15.84 4.42 -14.63
N TYR A 118 14.69 4.68 -15.27
CA TYR A 118 13.57 5.38 -14.63
C TYR A 118 13.06 4.67 -13.36
N TYR A 119 12.92 3.34 -13.38
CA TYR A 119 12.50 2.60 -12.19
C TYR A 119 13.53 2.70 -11.05
N VAL A 120 14.81 2.52 -11.36
CA VAL A 120 15.89 2.62 -10.36
C VAL A 120 15.97 4.03 -9.78
N CYS A 121 15.96 5.06 -10.64
CA CYS A 121 15.97 6.46 -10.22
C CYS A 121 14.73 6.81 -9.38
N SER A 122 13.56 6.26 -9.70
CA SER A 122 12.33 6.48 -8.93
C SER A 122 12.47 6.00 -7.48
N PHE A 123 13.01 4.79 -7.26
CA PHE A 123 13.28 4.30 -5.90
C PHE A 123 14.39 5.11 -5.21
N GLN A 124 15.51 5.36 -5.89
CA GLN A 124 16.63 6.12 -5.32
C GLN A 124 16.22 7.55 -4.89
N THR A 125 15.44 8.24 -5.72
CA THR A 125 14.95 9.59 -5.39
C THR A 125 14.00 9.59 -4.20
N ALA A 126 13.11 8.59 -4.07
CA ALA A 126 12.24 8.46 -2.90
C ALA A 126 13.06 8.29 -1.62
N GLY A 127 14.04 7.37 -1.65
CA GLY A 127 14.90 7.14 -0.50
C GLY A 127 15.77 8.35 -0.14
N TYR A 128 16.29 9.06 -1.16
CA TYR A 128 17.06 10.29 -0.98
C TYR A 128 16.23 11.41 -0.34
N VAL A 129 15.03 11.68 -0.88
CA VAL A 129 14.16 12.75 -0.35
C VAL A 129 13.79 12.48 1.11
N VAL A 130 13.43 11.24 1.44
CA VAL A 130 13.03 10.89 2.81
C VAL A 130 14.19 11.03 3.80
N THR A 131 15.38 10.54 3.43
CA THR A 131 16.54 10.50 4.34
C THR A 131 17.21 11.86 4.47
N VAL A 132 17.43 12.59 3.38
CA VAL A 132 18.14 13.90 3.42
C VAL A 132 17.27 14.98 4.05
N PHE A 133 15.97 14.98 3.78
CA PHE A 133 15.07 15.96 4.39
C PHE A 133 14.51 15.51 5.74
N GLU A 134 14.91 14.33 6.24
CA GLU A 134 14.46 13.75 7.52
C GLU A 134 12.94 13.92 7.69
N LEU A 135 12.20 13.31 6.77
CA LEU A 135 10.74 13.40 6.76
C LEU A 135 10.14 12.55 7.90
N PRO A 136 9.16 13.07 8.65
CA PRO A 136 8.45 12.29 9.65
C PRO A 136 7.54 11.22 9.01
N PRO A 137 7.05 10.24 9.78
CA PRO A 137 6.48 9.02 9.21
C PRO A 137 5.31 9.20 8.23
N ALA A 138 4.34 10.07 8.53
CA ALA A 138 3.20 10.27 7.62
C ALA A 138 3.60 11.02 6.34
N SER A 139 4.47 12.02 6.44
CA SER A 139 5.03 12.71 5.26
C SER A 139 5.87 11.76 4.39
N SER A 140 6.68 10.90 5.01
CA SER A 140 7.45 9.85 4.31
C SER A 140 6.53 8.85 3.63
N ALA A 141 5.46 8.41 4.30
CA ALA A 141 4.46 7.51 3.74
C ALA A 141 3.85 8.05 2.44
N ILE A 142 3.50 9.34 2.40
CA ILE A 142 2.97 9.99 1.18
C ILE A 142 3.97 9.84 0.03
N VAL A 143 5.25 10.17 0.25
CA VAL A 143 6.29 10.12 -0.79
C VAL A 143 6.44 8.70 -1.34
N VAL A 144 6.61 7.69 -0.48
CA VAL A 144 6.88 6.31 -0.91
C VAL A 144 5.65 5.61 -1.49
N PHE A 145 4.45 5.88 -0.96
CA PHE A 145 3.21 5.34 -1.53
C PHE A 145 2.94 5.93 -2.91
N GLU A 146 3.07 7.25 -3.07
CA GLU A 146 2.85 7.90 -4.35
C GLU A 146 3.93 7.51 -5.37
N GLN A 147 5.19 7.40 -4.96
CA GLN A 147 6.27 6.89 -5.80
C GLN A 147 5.95 5.48 -6.32
N THR A 148 5.55 4.56 -5.44
CA THR A 148 5.16 3.19 -5.82
C THR A 148 3.95 3.20 -6.77
N ARG A 149 2.94 4.02 -6.47
CA ARG A 149 1.72 4.17 -7.29
C ARG A 149 2.06 4.66 -8.70
N PHE A 150 2.87 5.69 -8.83
CA PHE A 150 3.32 6.22 -10.13
C PHE A 150 4.09 5.17 -10.91
N LEU A 151 5.02 4.46 -10.26
CA LEU A 151 5.81 3.41 -10.90
C LEU A 151 4.92 2.29 -11.45
N MET A 152 3.98 1.79 -10.64
CA MET A 152 3.04 0.73 -11.06
C MET A 152 2.16 1.20 -12.24
N LYS A 153 1.66 2.44 -12.21
CA LYS A 153 0.87 3.01 -13.30
C LYS A 153 1.68 3.17 -14.58
N ILE A 154 2.90 3.71 -14.51
CA ILE A 154 3.76 3.85 -15.69
C ILE A 154 4.09 2.48 -16.29
N HIS A 155 4.45 1.51 -15.46
CA HIS A 155 4.68 0.14 -15.90
C HIS A 155 3.45 -0.43 -16.62
N SER A 156 2.27 -0.30 -16.01
CA SER A 156 1.00 -0.74 -16.59
C SER A 156 0.72 -0.09 -17.95
N PHE A 157 0.89 1.24 -18.05
CA PHE A 157 0.68 1.98 -19.28
C PHE A 157 1.60 1.50 -20.41
N VAL A 158 2.90 1.38 -20.14
CA VAL A 158 3.89 0.93 -21.12
C VAL A 158 3.60 -0.52 -21.52
N ARG A 159 3.49 -1.43 -20.55
CA ARG A 159 3.33 -2.86 -20.80
C ARG A 159 2.02 -3.22 -21.52
N SER A 160 0.95 -2.45 -21.32
CA SER A 160 -0.33 -2.63 -22.01
C SER A 160 -0.36 -2.06 -23.43
N ASN A 161 0.44 -1.03 -23.74
CA ASN A 161 0.46 -0.41 -25.07
C ASN A 161 1.60 -0.91 -25.97
N CYS A 162 2.75 -1.34 -25.41
CA CYS A 162 3.86 -1.87 -26.21
C CYS A 162 3.45 -3.02 -27.16
N PRO A 163 2.67 -4.04 -26.74
CA PRO A 163 2.25 -5.11 -27.65
C PRO A 163 1.41 -4.62 -28.83
N LYS A 164 0.60 -3.56 -28.64
CA LYS A 164 -0.21 -2.97 -29.71
C LYS A 164 0.68 -2.42 -30.82
N VAL A 165 1.79 -1.77 -30.44
CA VAL A 165 2.79 -1.22 -31.38
C VAL A 165 3.59 -2.35 -32.04
N LEU A 166 4.04 -3.35 -31.25
CA LEU A 166 4.88 -4.44 -31.75
C LEU A 166 4.14 -5.41 -32.67
N HIS A 167 2.84 -5.64 -32.47
CA HIS A 167 2.02 -6.49 -33.32
C HIS A 167 1.42 -5.77 -34.53
N HIS A 168 1.53 -4.44 -34.61
CA HIS A 168 1.00 -3.68 -35.72
C HIS A 168 1.78 -3.97 -37.01
N LYS A 169 1.06 -4.37 -38.06
CA LYS A 169 1.63 -4.55 -39.41
C LYS A 169 1.32 -3.31 -40.25
N PRO A 170 2.29 -2.74 -40.98
CA PRO A 170 2.12 -1.49 -41.74
C PRO A 170 1.13 -1.57 -42.92
N HIS A 171 0.64 -2.77 -43.26
CA HIS A 171 -0.35 -3.01 -44.32
C HIS A 171 -1.70 -3.50 -43.79
N ASP A 172 -1.95 -3.37 -42.48
CA ASP A 172 -3.23 -3.75 -41.88
C ASP A 172 -4.22 -2.59 -41.99
N ASP A 173 -5.46 -2.85 -42.43
CA ASP A 173 -6.50 -1.81 -42.63
C ASP A 173 -6.90 -1.10 -41.33
N ASN A 174 -6.60 -1.72 -40.19
CA ASN A 174 -6.84 -1.16 -38.86
C ASN A 174 -5.76 -0.15 -38.48
N LYS A 175 -6.12 1.14 -38.47
CA LYS A 175 -5.27 2.22 -37.95
C LYS A 175 -4.91 1.96 -36.48
N LEU A 176 -3.62 1.93 -36.16
CA LEU A 176 -3.15 1.84 -34.79
C LEU A 176 -3.52 3.13 -34.03
N ILE A 177 -4.38 3.00 -33.02
CA ILE A 177 -4.77 4.13 -32.16
C ILE A 177 -3.86 4.13 -30.94
N LEU A 178 -2.94 5.10 -30.90
CA LEU A 178 -2.13 5.38 -29.72
C LEU A 178 -2.94 6.21 -28.71
N PRO A 179 -2.70 6.03 -27.40
CA PRO A 179 -3.47 6.73 -26.38
C PRO A 179 -3.17 8.23 -26.37
N GLU A 180 -4.22 9.03 -26.25
CA GLU A 180 -4.10 10.48 -26.10
C GLU A 180 -3.60 10.86 -24.70
N PHE A 181 -3.01 12.05 -24.57
CA PHE A 181 -2.50 12.55 -23.30
C PHE A 181 -3.63 12.76 -22.27
N SER A 182 -4.82 13.16 -22.71
CA SER A 182 -6.02 13.30 -21.88
C SER A 182 -6.41 11.99 -21.19
N HIS A 183 -6.36 10.88 -21.94
CA HIS A 183 -6.66 9.53 -21.45
C HIS A 183 -5.59 9.03 -20.50
N PHE A 184 -4.32 9.29 -20.80
CA PHE A 184 -3.21 9.00 -19.88
C PHE A 184 -3.34 9.78 -18.57
N LEU A 185 -3.61 11.07 -18.64
CA LEU A 185 -3.78 11.93 -17.47
C LEU A 185 -4.96 11.46 -16.60
N TYR A 186 -6.07 11.10 -17.23
CA TYR A 186 -7.20 10.48 -16.54
C TYR A 186 -6.79 9.18 -15.83
N PHE A 187 -6.05 8.31 -16.51
CA PHE A 187 -5.53 7.07 -15.93
C PHE A 187 -4.66 7.32 -14.70
N ILE A 188 -3.85 8.38 -14.68
CA ILE A 188 -2.99 8.72 -13.53
C ILE A 188 -3.80 8.97 -12.25
N PHE A 189 -5.00 9.54 -12.34
CA PHE A 189 -5.82 9.89 -11.16
C PHE A 189 -6.89 8.86 -10.78
N VAL A 190 -7.31 7.99 -11.70
CA VAL A 190 -8.33 6.96 -11.37
C VAL A 190 -7.80 5.91 -10.39
N PRO A 191 -8.66 5.38 -9.50
CA PRO A 191 -8.30 4.39 -8.48
C PRO A 191 -8.18 2.97 -9.05
N THR A 192 -7.36 2.80 -10.10
CA THR A 192 -6.96 1.51 -10.63
C THR A 192 -5.52 1.56 -11.11
N LEU A 193 -4.80 0.44 -11.01
CA LEU A 193 -3.43 0.32 -11.49
C LEU A 193 -3.35 -0.33 -12.88
N ILE A 194 -4.47 -0.74 -13.47
CA ILE A 194 -4.50 -1.38 -14.79
C ILE A 194 -4.94 -0.38 -15.84
N TYR A 195 -4.07 -0.15 -16.80
CA TYR A 195 -4.32 0.69 -17.96
C TYR A 195 -5.27 0.00 -18.95
N ARG A 196 -6.32 0.72 -19.33
CA ARG A 196 -7.26 0.40 -20.41
C ARG A 196 -7.58 1.66 -21.19
N ASP A 197 -7.95 1.51 -22.46
CA ASP A 197 -8.28 2.66 -23.32
C ASP A 197 -9.59 3.33 -22.93
N ALA A 198 -10.52 2.57 -22.34
CA ALA A 198 -11.79 3.08 -21.84
C ALA A 198 -12.13 2.47 -20.48
N TYR A 199 -12.74 3.29 -19.64
CA TYR A 199 -13.25 2.91 -18.32
C TYR A 199 -14.73 3.25 -18.21
N PRO A 200 -15.53 2.48 -17.45
CA PRO A 200 -16.90 2.85 -17.15
C PRO A 200 -16.90 4.17 -16.38
N LYS A 201 -17.71 5.14 -16.84
CA LYS A 201 -17.83 6.46 -16.21
C LYS A 201 -19.23 6.68 -15.65
N THR A 202 -19.32 7.30 -14.48
CA THR A 202 -20.59 7.76 -13.93
C THR A 202 -21.08 9.02 -14.65
N LYS A 203 -22.40 9.24 -14.69
CA LYS A 203 -23.00 10.38 -15.41
C LYS A 203 -22.70 11.73 -14.74
N LYS A 204 -22.77 11.77 -13.40
CA LYS A 204 -22.59 12.98 -12.58
C LYS A 204 -21.79 12.64 -11.33
N ILE A 205 -21.13 13.66 -10.77
CA ILE A 205 -20.46 13.58 -9.47
C ILE A 205 -21.51 13.78 -8.37
N ASN A 206 -21.58 12.87 -7.41
CA ASN A 206 -22.38 13.02 -6.20
C ASN A 206 -21.57 13.70 -5.10
N TRP A 207 -21.65 15.03 -5.00
CA TRP A 207 -20.91 15.81 -4.01
C TRP A 207 -21.20 15.45 -2.56
N ASN A 208 -22.43 15.00 -2.24
CA ASN A 208 -22.74 14.55 -0.88
C ASN A 208 -21.91 13.31 -0.52
N PHE A 209 -21.79 12.36 -1.45
CA PHE A 209 -20.95 11.18 -1.26
C PHE A 209 -19.47 11.54 -1.15
N VAL A 210 -18.99 12.48 -1.97
CA VAL A 210 -17.61 13.03 -1.87
C VAL A 210 -17.36 13.60 -0.47
N CYS A 211 -18.26 14.46 0.04
CA CYS A 211 -18.14 15.04 1.37
C CYS A 211 -18.15 13.97 2.46
N CYS A 212 -19.04 12.98 2.39
CA CYS A 212 -19.06 11.87 3.35
C CYS A 212 -17.73 11.11 3.36
N CYS A 213 -17.25 10.64 2.21
CA CYS A 213 -15.97 9.92 2.15
C CYS A 213 -14.77 10.78 2.61
N PHE A 214 -14.81 12.09 2.38
CA PHE A 214 -13.78 13.01 2.89
C PHE A 214 -13.82 13.11 4.41
N PHE A 215 -14.98 13.30 5.03
CA PHE A 215 -15.10 13.34 6.49
C PHE A 215 -14.78 11.99 7.14
N GLU A 216 -15.17 10.88 6.53
CA GLU A 216 -14.79 9.52 6.95
C GLU A 216 -13.27 9.35 6.92
N THR A 217 -12.60 9.80 5.84
CA THR A 217 -11.14 9.79 5.72
C THR A 217 -10.49 10.54 6.89
N VAL A 218 -10.94 11.77 7.14
CA VAL A 218 -10.42 12.60 8.23
C VAL A 218 -10.66 11.93 9.60
N ALA A 219 -11.88 11.47 9.86
CA ALA A 219 -12.25 10.82 11.11
C ALA A 219 -11.40 9.58 11.41
N VAL A 220 -11.10 8.76 10.39
CA VAL A 220 -10.26 7.56 10.54
C VAL A 220 -8.79 7.93 10.79
N VAL A 221 -8.27 9.02 10.22
CA VAL A 221 -6.91 9.52 10.56
C VAL A 221 -6.84 9.91 12.03
N PHE A 222 -7.86 10.59 12.56
CA PHE A 222 -7.95 10.89 13.98
C PHE A 222 -8.05 9.63 14.84
N PHE A 223 -8.88 8.66 14.42
CA PHE A 223 -8.99 7.38 15.12
C PHE A 223 -7.65 6.63 15.14
N PHE A 224 -6.96 6.59 14.01
CA PHE A 224 -5.67 5.93 13.88
C PHE A 224 -4.62 6.54 14.82
N SER A 225 -4.55 7.87 14.87
CA SER A 225 -3.70 8.60 15.82
C SER A 225 -4.05 8.27 17.27
N PHE A 226 -5.34 8.21 17.57
CA PHE A 226 -5.83 7.86 18.90
C PHE A 226 -5.41 6.43 19.31
N VAL A 227 -5.56 5.46 18.40
CA VAL A 227 -5.20 4.07 18.66
C VAL A 227 -3.71 3.94 18.97
N ILE A 228 -2.86 4.63 18.22
CA ILE A 228 -1.42 4.65 18.48
C ILE A 228 -1.10 5.31 19.83
N ASP A 229 -1.63 6.51 20.10
CA ASP A 229 -1.29 7.26 21.30
C ASP A 229 -1.76 6.60 22.60
N ARG A 230 -2.90 5.88 22.58
CA ARG A 230 -3.51 5.33 23.80
C ARG A 230 -3.38 3.84 24.00
N PHE A 231 -3.31 3.07 22.93
CA PHE A 231 -3.19 1.62 23.06
C PHE A 231 -1.76 1.17 22.78
N LEU A 232 -1.16 1.63 21.69
CA LEU A 232 0.19 1.18 21.32
C LEU A 232 1.27 1.83 22.20
N ASN A 233 1.40 3.15 22.15
CA ASN A 233 2.50 3.92 22.75
C ASN A 233 2.73 3.61 24.24
N PRO A 234 1.71 3.53 25.12
CA PRO A 234 1.95 3.28 26.54
C PRO A 234 2.66 1.95 26.84
N SER A 235 2.51 0.94 25.98
CA SER A 235 3.16 -0.37 26.16
C SER A 235 4.61 -0.39 25.69
N VAL A 236 5.00 0.50 24.77
CA VAL A 236 6.28 0.45 24.04
C VAL A 236 7.18 1.66 24.20
N GLN A 237 6.67 2.82 24.65
CA GLN A 237 7.42 4.09 24.64
C GLN A 237 8.64 4.12 25.57
N ASP A 238 8.63 3.31 26.63
CA ASP A 238 9.72 3.23 27.62
C ASP A 238 10.86 2.30 27.14
N PHE A 239 10.71 1.68 25.98
CA PHE A 239 11.71 0.78 25.42
C PHE A 239 12.98 1.54 25.09
N GLY A 240 14.12 1.06 25.60
CA GLY A 240 15.41 1.76 25.52
C GLY A 240 15.72 2.67 26.72
N ILE A 241 14.73 2.97 27.57
CA ILE A 241 14.92 3.68 28.84
C ILE A 241 15.02 2.67 30.00
N ARG A 242 14.11 1.69 30.01
CA ARG A 242 14.12 0.58 30.96
C ARG A 242 14.56 -0.72 30.28
N LYS A 243 15.06 -1.67 31.06
CA LYS A 243 15.27 -3.04 30.60
C LYS A 243 13.92 -3.78 30.49
N TYR A 244 13.80 -4.60 29.45
CA TYR A 244 12.69 -5.50 29.17
C TYR A 244 13.20 -6.95 29.24
N THR A 245 12.43 -7.83 29.83
CA THR A 245 12.64 -9.28 29.70
C THR A 245 12.03 -9.79 28.40
N VAL A 246 12.51 -10.93 27.90
CA VAL A 246 11.89 -11.58 26.72
C VAL A 246 10.41 -11.89 26.96
N ASN A 247 10.06 -12.27 28.19
CA ASN A 247 8.68 -12.54 28.58
C ASN A 247 7.79 -11.28 28.48
N GLU A 248 8.28 -10.12 28.91
CA GLU A 248 7.55 -8.85 28.77
C GLU A 248 7.33 -8.48 27.29
N ILE A 249 8.32 -8.70 26.42
CA ILE A 249 8.19 -8.46 24.98
C ILE A 249 7.10 -9.36 24.40
N ILE A 250 7.12 -10.66 24.73
CA ILE A 250 6.11 -11.62 24.27
C ILE A 250 4.72 -11.19 24.77
N LEU A 251 4.58 -10.85 26.05
CA LEU A 251 3.32 -10.36 26.62
C LEU A 251 2.81 -9.12 25.89
N CYS A 252 3.68 -8.14 25.61
CA CYS A 252 3.32 -6.93 24.86
C CYS A 252 2.79 -7.26 23.46
N ILE A 253 3.37 -8.25 22.76
CA ILE A 253 2.88 -8.69 21.44
C ILE A 253 1.46 -9.24 21.55
N PHE A 254 1.19 -10.11 22.53
CA PHE A 254 -0.14 -10.68 22.75
C PHE A 254 -1.16 -9.60 23.16
N GLU A 255 -0.81 -8.70 24.08
CA GLU A 255 -1.66 -7.59 24.53
C GLU A 255 -2.03 -6.65 23.37
N ASN A 256 -1.08 -6.37 22.48
CA ASN A 256 -1.30 -5.52 21.31
C ASN A 256 -1.96 -6.22 20.11
N THR A 257 -2.39 -7.47 20.24
CA THR A 257 -3.13 -8.18 19.16
C THR A 257 -4.39 -7.42 18.77
N ILE A 258 -5.15 -6.91 19.74
CA ILE A 258 -6.37 -6.13 19.50
C ILE A 258 -6.02 -4.76 18.88
N THR A 259 -4.97 -4.11 19.38
CA THR A 259 -4.46 -2.85 18.83
C THR A 259 -4.06 -3.01 17.35
N GLY A 260 -3.35 -4.10 17.03
CA GLY A 260 -2.91 -4.43 15.67
C GLY A 260 -4.07 -4.61 14.71
N VAL A 261 -5.12 -5.36 15.08
CA VAL A 261 -6.29 -5.52 14.20
C VAL A 261 -7.05 -4.21 14.01
N LEU A 262 -7.13 -3.35 15.04
CA LEU A 262 -7.73 -2.02 14.90
C LEU A 262 -6.95 -1.13 13.93
N ILE A 263 -5.62 -1.13 14.00
CA ILE A 263 -4.73 -0.44 13.05
C ILE A 263 -4.95 -0.97 11.63
N LEU A 264 -4.99 -2.29 11.46
CA LEU A 264 -5.21 -2.95 10.17
C LEU A 264 -6.56 -2.57 9.55
N LEU A 265 -7.65 -2.66 10.33
CA LEU A 265 -9.00 -2.32 9.89
C LEU A 265 -9.14 -0.83 9.57
N SER A 266 -8.50 0.03 10.36
CA SER A 266 -8.48 1.48 10.12
C SER A 266 -7.78 1.80 8.81
N ASN A 267 -6.60 1.21 8.57
CA ASN A 267 -5.86 1.38 7.31
C ASN A 267 -6.65 0.87 6.10
N PHE A 268 -7.34 -0.26 6.23
CA PHE A 268 -8.23 -0.79 5.20
C PHE A 268 -9.35 0.18 4.86
N PHE A 269 -10.11 0.62 5.87
CA PHE A 269 -11.25 1.48 5.67
C PHE A 269 -10.83 2.87 5.16
N LEU A 270 -9.71 3.39 5.65
CA LEU A 270 -9.10 4.64 5.18
C LEU A 270 -8.71 4.54 3.70
N LEU A 271 -7.80 3.62 3.36
CA LEU A 271 -7.11 3.63 2.06
C LEU A 271 -7.89 2.92 0.96
N LEU A 272 -8.60 1.83 1.26
CA LEU A 272 -9.25 0.98 0.25
C LEU A 272 -10.74 1.26 0.08
N HIS A 273 -11.40 1.78 1.11
CA HIS A 273 -12.80 2.18 1.03
C HIS A 273 -12.96 3.68 0.84
N SER A 274 -12.67 4.49 1.87
CA SER A 274 -13.01 5.92 1.89
C SER A 274 -12.21 6.70 0.84
N TRP A 275 -10.88 6.53 0.82
CA TRP A 275 -10.01 7.25 -0.11
C TRP A 275 -10.20 6.84 -1.57
N GLN A 276 -10.29 5.53 -1.88
CA GLN A 276 -10.54 5.09 -3.26
C GLN A 276 -11.92 5.53 -3.75
N ASN A 277 -12.98 5.44 -2.93
CA ASN A 277 -14.32 5.90 -3.32
C ASN A 277 -14.36 7.41 -3.53
N LEU A 278 -13.66 8.19 -2.70
CA LEU A 278 -13.51 9.63 -2.88
C LEU A 278 -12.95 9.96 -4.26
N PHE A 279 -11.80 9.37 -4.62
CA PHE A 279 -11.18 9.59 -5.93
C PHE A 279 -11.99 8.98 -7.07
N ALA A 280 -12.67 7.85 -6.86
CA ALA A 280 -13.56 7.26 -7.85
C ALA A 280 -14.71 8.20 -8.20
N GLU A 281 -15.34 8.82 -7.20
CA GLU A 281 -16.42 9.76 -7.41
C GLU A 281 -15.93 11.05 -8.09
N LEU A 282 -14.81 11.64 -7.61
CA LEU A 282 -14.21 12.84 -8.19
C LEU A 282 -13.79 12.65 -9.66
N THR A 283 -13.25 11.47 -9.99
CA THR A 283 -12.87 11.13 -11.36
C THR A 283 -14.02 10.56 -12.19
N ARG A 284 -15.21 10.37 -11.61
CA ARG A 284 -16.36 9.66 -12.23
C ARG A 284 -16.05 8.23 -12.65
N PHE A 285 -15.14 7.55 -11.98
CA PHE A 285 -14.83 6.15 -12.22
C PHE A 285 -15.94 5.22 -11.69
N GLY A 286 -16.44 4.34 -12.55
CA GLY A 286 -17.62 3.52 -12.29
C GLY A 286 -17.36 2.10 -11.75
N ASP A 287 -16.13 1.59 -11.79
CA ASP A 287 -15.80 0.27 -11.24
C ASP A 287 -15.19 0.40 -9.83
N ARG A 288 -16.03 0.32 -8.80
CA ARG A 288 -15.59 0.57 -7.41
C ARG A 288 -15.27 -0.69 -6.60
N MET A 289 -14.98 -1.82 -7.28
CA MET A 289 -14.58 -3.06 -6.59
C MET A 289 -13.07 -3.06 -6.29
N PHE A 290 -12.71 -2.29 -5.26
CA PHE A 290 -11.32 -2.20 -4.76
C PHE A 290 -10.92 -3.37 -3.86
N TYR A 291 -11.92 -4.04 -3.28
CA TYR A 291 -11.79 -5.20 -2.42
C TYR A 291 -13.06 -6.07 -2.52
N ARG A 292 -12.98 -7.30 -2.00
CA ARG A 292 -14.08 -8.25 -1.87
C ARG A 292 -14.30 -8.61 -0.39
N ASP A 293 -15.18 -9.58 -0.14
CA ASP A 293 -15.49 -10.17 1.16
C ASP A 293 -14.28 -10.94 1.74
N TRP A 294 -13.20 -10.23 2.06
CA TRP A 294 -11.97 -10.83 2.60
C TRP A 294 -12.14 -11.28 4.05
N TRP A 295 -13.09 -10.69 4.79
CA TRP A 295 -13.42 -11.06 6.16
C TRP A 295 -14.10 -12.44 6.29
N THR A 296 -14.61 -13.00 5.19
CA THR A 296 -15.21 -14.34 5.13
C THR A 296 -14.19 -15.43 4.79
N CYS A 297 -12.92 -15.07 4.57
CA CYS A 297 -11.87 -16.01 4.23
C CYS A 297 -11.56 -16.98 5.38
N THR A 298 -11.21 -18.21 5.03
CA THR A 298 -10.74 -19.25 5.96
C THR A 298 -9.25 -19.54 5.80
N ASP A 299 -8.61 -18.98 4.78
CA ASP A 299 -7.17 -19.10 4.52
C ASP A 299 -6.57 -17.78 4.00
N PHE A 300 -5.24 -17.67 4.13
CA PHE A 300 -4.49 -16.50 3.64
C PHE A 300 -4.44 -16.42 2.11
N SER A 301 -4.54 -17.56 1.42
CA SER A 301 -4.57 -17.60 -0.05
C SER A 301 -5.77 -16.81 -0.60
N GLY A 302 -6.95 -17.02 -0.03
CA GLY A 302 -8.16 -16.28 -0.34
C GLY A 302 -8.07 -14.81 0.07
N TYR A 303 -7.52 -14.54 1.25
CA TYR A 303 -7.31 -13.17 1.76
C TYR A 303 -6.49 -12.31 0.81
N PHE A 304 -5.29 -12.76 0.39
CA PHE A 304 -4.42 -11.99 -0.52
C PHE A 304 -5.09 -11.67 -1.87
N ARG A 305 -6.07 -12.49 -2.31
CA ARG A 305 -6.83 -12.25 -3.53
C ARG A 305 -8.02 -11.29 -3.37
N LYS A 306 -8.49 -11.07 -2.16
CA LYS A 306 -9.72 -10.29 -1.89
C LYS A 306 -9.46 -8.97 -1.18
N TRP A 307 -8.38 -8.85 -0.41
CA TRP A 307 -8.07 -7.69 0.43
C TRP A 307 -7.87 -6.39 -0.37
N ASN A 308 -6.93 -6.40 -1.32
CA ASN A 308 -6.61 -5.25 -2.16
C ASN A 308 -6.55 -5.69 -3.63
N ILE A 309 -7.71 -5.62 -4.29
CA ILE A 309 -7.87 -6.07 -5.67
C ILE A 309 -7.11 -5.17 -6.64
N ILE A 310 -6.94 -3.88 -6.31
CA ILE A 310 -6.21 -2.94 -7.16
C ILE A 310 -4.77 -3.40 -7.36
N VAL A 311 -4.06 -3.73 -6.27
CA VAL A 311 -2.68 -4.22 -6.31
C VAL A 311 -2.63 -5.67 -6.76
N GLN A 312 -3.56 -6.51 -6.31
CA GLN A 312 -3.59 -7.93 -6.70
C GLN A 312 -3.80 -8.11 -8.21
N ASP A 313 -4.71 -7.37 -8.84
CA ASP A 313 -4.92 -7.48 -10.28
C ASP A 313 -3.65 -6.99 -11.04
N TRP A 314 -2.97 -5.95 -10.54
CA TRP A 314 -1.70 -5.49 -11.13
C TRP A 314 -0.60 -6.56 -11.03
N LEU A 315 -0.39 -7.11 -9.84
CA LEU A 315 0.57 -8.20 -9.60
C LEU A 315 0.24 -9.42 -10.45
N TYR A 316 -1.04 -9.76 -10.60
CA TYR A 316 -1.45 -10.89 -11.41
C TYR A 316 -1.17 -10.66 -12.91
N ILE A 317 -1.58 -9.51 -13.46
CA ILE A 317 -1.49 -9.24 -14.90
C ILE A 317 -0.05 -8.98 -15.33
N TYR A 318 0.71 -8.20 -14.58
CA TYR A 318 2.01 -7.70 -15.02
C TYR A 318 3.21 -8.45 -14.44
N ILE A 319 3.04 -9.14 -13.31
CA ILE A 319 4.11 -9.93 -12.70
C ILE A 319 3.83 -11.42 -12.86
N TYR A 320 2.77 -11.94 -12.27
CA TYR A 320 2.47 -13.38 -12.29
C TYR A 320 2.38 -13.93 -13.71
N LYS A 321 1.56 -13.31 -14.57
CA LYS A 321 1.33 -13.78 -15.94
C LYS A 321 2.61 -13.72 -16.77
N ASP A 322 3.32 -12.59 -16.73
CA ASP A 322 4.55 -12.40 -17.51
C ASP A 322 5.66 -13.35 -17.05
N PHE A 323 5.85 -13.52 -15.74
CA PHE A 323 6.82 -14.48 -15.20
C PHE A 323 6.41 -15.93 -15.51
N HIS A 324 5.12 -16.26 -15.41
CA HIS A 324 4.62 -17.59 -15.69
C HIS A 324 4.78 -17.96 -17.17
N GLU A 325 4.32 -17.10 -18.08
CA GLU A 325 4.30 -17.39 -19.52
C GLU A 325 5.68 -17.22 -20.17
N THR A 326 6.45 -16.20 -19.77
CA THR A 326 7.68 -15.80 -20.48
C THR A 326 8.95 -16.24 -19.76
N VAL A 327 9.05 -16.06 -18.43
CA VAL A 327 10.31 -16.24 -17.69
C VAL A 327 10.50 -17.68 -17.21
N PHE A 328 9.46 -18.30 -16.66
CA PHE A 328 9.53 -19.61 -16.03
C PHE A 328 8.80 -20.71 -16.82
N HIS A 329 8.45 -20.45 -18.08
CA HIS A 329 7.90 -21.43 -19.02
C HIS A 329 6.81 -22.35 -18.42
N ASN A 330 5.74 -21.74 -17.90
CA ASN A 330 4.58 -22.37 -17.24
C ASN A 330 4.82 -22.98 -15.85
N ASN A 331 5.89 -22.61 -15.15
CA ASN A 331 6.05 -22.97 -13.74
C ASN A 331 5.28 -22.02 -12.80
N ALA A 332 4.06 -22.43 -12.42
CA ALA A 332 3.19 -21.66 -11.54
C ALA A 332 3.74 -21.44 -10.12
N ILE A 333 4.59 -22.34 -9.61
CA ILE A 333 5.15 -22.23 -8.25
C ILE A 333 6.18 -21.10 -8.23
N LEU A 334 7.14 -21.12 -9.16
CA LEU A 334 8.16 -20.07 -9.26
C LEU A 334 7.53 -18.69 -9.54
N ALA A 335 6.51 -18.63 -10.40
CA ALA A 335 5.80 -17.38 -10.67
C ALA A 335 5.09 -16.84 -9.40
N LYS A 336 4.49 -17.71 -8.58
CA LYS A 336 3.90 -17.29 -7.29
C LYS A 336 4.97 -16.78 -6.33
N PHE A 337 6.08 -17.52 -6.16
CA PHE A 337 7.18 -17.08 -5.30
C PHE A 337 7.76 -15.74 -5.74
N ALA A 338 7.92 -15.50 -7.04
CA ALA A 338 8.39 -14.22 -7.56
C ALA A 338 7.42 -13.07 -7.20
N VAL A 339 6.11 -13.28 -7.32
CA VAL A 339 5.10 -12.28 -6.93
C VAL A 339 5.18 -11.98 -5.43
N PHE A 340 5.26 -13.00 -4.57
CA PHE A 340 5.39 -12.81 -3.13
C PHE A 340 6.70 -12.12 -2.75
N GLY A 341 7.82 -12.52 -3.37
CA GLY A 341 9.12 -11.91 -3.14
C GLY A 341 9.15 -10.43 -3.53
N ILE A 342 8.67 -10.09 -4.73
CA ILE A 342 8.58 -8.68 -5.19
C ILE A 342 7.66 -7.88 -4.26
N SER A 343 6.51 -8.44 -3.89
CA SER A 343 5.59 -7.78 -2.97
C SER A 343 6.25 -7.53 -1.61
N ALA A 344 6.92 -8.54 -1.02
CA ALA A 344 7.58 -8.42 0.27
C ALA A 344 8.69 -7.35 0.26
N VAL A 345 9.51 -7.31 -0.79
CA VAL A 345 10.57 -6.28 -0.95
C VAL A 345 9.98 -4.87 -1.01
N VAL A 346 8.89 -4.67 -1.76
CA VAL A 346 8.26 -3.34 -1.88
C VAL A 346 7.57 -2.92 -0.57
N HIS A 347 6.95 -3.85 0.16
CA HIS A 347 6.37 -3.54 1.48
C HIS A 347 7.47 -3.16 2.48
N GLU A 348 8.57 -3.90 2.49
CA GLU A 348 9.72 -3.59 3.36
C GLU A 348 10.36 -2.25 3.00
N TRP A 349 10.49 -1.95 1.71
CA TRP A 349 10.93 -0.64 1.23
C TRP A 349 10.05 0.48 1.78
N ILE A 350 8.73 0.34 1.65
CA ILE A 350 7.77 1.34 2.14
C ILE A 350 7.94 1.55 3.64
N VAL A 351 7.94 0.48 4.44
CA VAL A 351 8.02 0.60 5.91
C VAL A 351 9.38 1.15 6.36
N THR A 352 10.47 0.72 5.71
CA THR A 352 11.84 1.18 6.02
C THR A 352 11.96 2.69 5.90
N TYR A 353 11.53 3.27 4.77
CA TYR A 353 11.60 4.72 4.58
C TYR A 353 10.49 5.46 5.32
N MET A 354 9.32 4.85 5.51
CA MET A 354 8.27 5.44 6.34
C MET A 354 8.75 5.63 7.79
N LEU A 355 9.47 4.67 8.37
CA LEU A 355 9.92 4.73 9.76
C LEU A 355 11.34 5.29 9.93
N GLY A 356 12.12 5.38 8.85
CA GLY A 356 13.49 5.92 8.86
C GLY A 356 14.56 4.92 9.28
N PHE A 357 14.26 3.63 9.33
CA PHE A 357 15.22 2.56 9.66
C PHE A 357 14.87 1.25 8.97
N PHE A 358 15.86 0.38 8.79
CA PHE A 358 15.66 -0.94 8.21
C PHE A 358 15.42 -1.98 9.30
N PHE A 359 14.29 -2.69 9.23
CA PHE A 359 13.97 -3.81 10.12
C PHE A 359 13.08 -4.83 9.39
N PRO A 360 13.66 -5.91 8.83
CA PRO A 360 13.01 -6.75 7.81
C PRO A 360 11.94 -7.73 8.34
N LEU A 361 11.23 -7.38 9.41
CA LEU A 361 10.23 -8.26 10.00
C LEU A 361 9.04 -8.46 9.05
N LEU A 362 8.56 -7.40 8.41
CA LEU A 362 7.46 -7.50 7.45
C LEU A 362 7.84 -8.37 6.25
N PHE A 363 9.07 -8.21 5.73
CA PHE A 363 9.61 -9.08 4.69
C PHE A 363 9.60 -10.56 5.12
N ILE A 364 10.09 -10.86 6.33
CA ILE A 364 10.15 -12.23 6.85
C ILE A 364 8.74 -12.79 7.04
N GLU A 365 7.83 -12.05 7.66
CA GLU A 365 6.46 -12.52 7.86
C GLU A 365 5.74 -12.76 6.52
N PHE A 366 5.85 -11.84 5.56
CA PHE A 366 5.22 -12.02 4.24
C PHE A 366 5.83 -13.19 3.45
N LEU A 367 7.16 -13.31 3.45
CA LEU A 367 7.84 -14.33 2.65
C LEU A 367 7.74 -15.73 3.27
N PHE A 368 7.84 -15.85 4.59
CA PHE A 368 7.78 -17.15 5.25
C PHE A 368 6.34 -17.53 5.60
N LEU A 369 5.65 -16.72 6.41
CA LEU A 369 4.28 -17.05 6.84
C LEU A 369 3.30 -16.89 5.68
N GLY A 370 3.37 -15.79 4.92
CA GLY A 370 2.49 -15.55 3.78
C GLY A 370 2.62 -16.61 2.68
N SER A 371 3.85 -17.02 2.37
CA SER A 371 4.11 -18.10 1.42
C SER A 371 3.64 -19.46 1.95
N LEU A 372 4.02 -19.82 3.18
CA LEU A 372 3.64 -21.08 3.82
C LEU A 372 2.12 -21.25 3.83
N PHE A 373 1.38 -20.24 4.32
CA PHE A 373 -0.08 -20.30 4.37
C PHE A 373 -0.75 -20.24 3.00
N ASN A 374 -0.10 -19.66 1.98
CA ASN A 374 -0.62 -19.70 0.62
C ASN A 374 -0.43 -21.08 -0.05
N PHE A 375 0.64 -21.80 0.28
CA PHE A 375 0.88 -23.16 -0.21
C PHE A 375 0.08 -24.22 0.56
N LEU A 376 -0.17 -24.00 1.85
CA LEU A 376 -1.08 -24.80 2.68
C LEU A 376 -2.57 -24.47 2.45
N GLY A 377 -2.90 -23.67 1.44
CA GLY A 377 -4.26 -23.23 1.15
C GLY A 377 -5.26 -24.38 0.94
N GLY A 378 -6.55 -24.07 1.00
CA GLY A 378 -7.61 -25.08 0.94
C GLY A 378 -8.16 -25.48 2.31
N ALA A 379 -8.02 -24.61 3.30
CA ALA A 379 -8.66 -24.79 4.61
C ALA A 379 -10.19 -24.97 4.45
N PRO A 380 -10.82 -25.90 5.18
CA PRO A 380 -12.26 -26.07 5.18
C PRO A 380 -12.99 -24.75 5.40
N LYS A 381 -14.07 -24.53 4.64
CA LYS A 381 -14.91 -23.32 4.73
C LYS A 381 -15.85 -23.40 5.94
N THR A 382 -15.29 -23.49 7.14
CA THR A 382 -16.04 -23.56 8.40
C THR A 382 -15.76 -22.33 9.26
N ALA A 383 -16.67 -22.05 10.20
CA ALA A 383 -16.53 -20.95 11.14
C ALA A 383 -15.23 -21.03 11.95
N VAL A 384 -14.80 -22.25 12.33
CA VAL A 384 -13.55 -22.47 13.09
C VAL A 384 -12.34 -21.93 12.33
N PHE A 385 -12.21 -22.25 11.04
CA PHE A 385 -11.08 -21.75 10.24
C PHE A 385 -11.17 -20.24 9.98
N ASN A 386 -12.38 -19.67 9.91
CA ASN A 386 -12.53 -18.21 9.85
C ASN A 386 -12.08 -17.54 11.16
N ILE A 387 -12.40 -18.11 12.33
CA ILE A 387 -11.94 -17.61 13.64
C ILE A 387 -10.41 -17.71 13.74
N LEU A 388 -9.83 -18.86 13.37
CA LEU A 388 -8.37 -19.05 13.36
C LEU A 388 -7.68 -18.08 12.40
N PHE A 389 -8.26 -17.85 11.22
CA PHE A 389 -7.78 -16.86 10.26
C PHE A 389 -7.78 -15.45 10.87
N TRP A 390 -8.88 -15.04 11.49
CA TRP A 390 -8.97 -13.73 12.15
C TRP A 390 -7.99 -13.56 13.28
N TYR A 391 -7.82 -14.59 14.12
CA TYR A 391 -6.84 -14.56 15.20
C TYR A 391 -5.41 -14.46 14.65
N ALA A 392 -5.05 -15.28 13.66
CA ALA A 392 -3.73 -15.23 13.03
C ALA A 392 -3.45 -13.88 12.35
N LEU A 393 -4.44 -13.30 11.66
CA LEU A 393 -4.33 -11.98 11.06
C LEU A 393 -4.15 -10.88 12.12
N SER A 394 -4.90 -10.96 13.22
CA SER A 394 -4.81 -10.01 14.33
C SER A 394 -3.46 -10.11 15.03
N PHE A 395 -2.99 -11.33 15.28
CA PHE A 395 -1.70 -11.59 15.91
C PHE A 395 -0.55 -11.08 15.05
N GLY A 396 -0.55 -11.36 13.74
CA GLY A 396 0.46 -10.84 12.81
C GLY A 396 0.44 -9.30 12.73
N ALA A 397 -0.74 -8.68 12.71
CA ALA A 397 -0.82 -7.22 12.74
C ALA A 397 -0.30 -6.64 14.07
N GLY A 398 -0.58 -7.31 15.20
CA GLY A 398 -0.09 -6.94 16.52
C GLY A 398 1.41 -7.11 16.69
N SER A 399 1.98 -8.21 16.19
CA SER A 399 3.43 -8.47 16.20
C SER A 399 4.17 -7.40 15.41
N LEU A 400 3.71 -7.10 14.19
CA LEU A 400 4.29 -6.05 13.37
C LEU A 400 4.23 -4.69 14.06
N ALA A 401 3.04 -4.25 14.50
CA ALA A 401 2.88 -2.95 15.14
C ALA A 401 3.78 -2.81 16.38
N THR A 402 3.85 -3.84 17.21
CA THR A 402 4.63 -3.84 18.45
C THR A 402 6.13 -3.84 18.18
N MET A 403 6.61 -4.74 17.30
CA MET A 403 8.05 -4.89 17.04
C MET A 403 8.64 -3.69 16.29
N TYR A 404 7.91 -3.13 15.31
CA TYR A 404 8.33 -1.88 14.66
C TYR A 404 8.31 -0.70 15.64
N ALA A 405 7.34 -0.67 16.58
CA ALA A 405 7.32 0.38 17.60
C ALA A 405 8.48 0.23 18.59
N PHE A 406 8.80 -0.98 19.06
CA PHE A 406 9.98 -1.20 19.90
C PHE A 406 11.26 -0.76 19.20
N GLU A 407 11.44 -1.11 17.92
CA GLU A 407 12.60 -0.68 17.15
C GLU A 407 12.65 0.86 17.00
N PHE A 408 11.50 1.48 16.73
CA PHE A 408 11.38 2.95 16.64
C PHE A 408 11.79 3.62 17.96
N TYR A 409 11.25 3.18 19.10
CA TYR A 409 11.57 3.75 20.40
C TYR A 409 13.00 3.40 20.85
N ALA A 410 13.53 2.22 20.53
CA ALA A 410 14.92 1.87 20.81
C ALA A 410 15.90 2.84 20.14
N ARG A 411 15.63 3.20 18.87
CA ARG A 411 16.45 4.17 18.12
C ARG A 411 16.29 5.59 18.62
N MET A 412 15.09 5.96 19.06
CA MET A 412 14.81 7.31 19.58
C MET A 412 15.38 7.54 20.99
N ASN A 413 15.22 6.55 21.88
CA ASN A 413 15.59 6.67 23.29
C ASN A 413 17.06 6.33 23.54
N ALA A 414 17.67 5.47 22.72
CA ALA A 414 19.09 5.08 22.83
C ALA A 414 19.86 5.29 21.51
N PRO A 415 20.00 6.56 21.06
CA PRO A 415 20.66 6.90 19.80
C PRO A 415 22.15 6.56 19.83
N ILE A 416 22.72 6.25 18.65
CA ILE A 416 24.16 6.03 18.45
C ILE A 416 24.72 7.22 17.69
N GLU A 417 25.78 7.83 18.20
CA GLU A 417 26.55 8.84 17.46
C GLU A 417 27.41 8.15 16.39
N ASN A 418 27.23 8.54 15.12
CA ASN A 418 27.94 7.99 13.94
C ASN A 418 27.72 6.49 13.73
N PRO A 419 26.51 6.06 13.34
CA PRO A 419 26.20 4.64 13.14
C PRO A 419 27.07 4.02 12.03
N THR A 420 27.65 2.86 12.33
CA THR A 420 28.30 2.04 11.31
C THR A 420 27.26 1.33 10.44
N LEU A 421 27.68 0.76 9.31
CA LEU A 421 26.78 -0.03 8.46
C LEU A 421 26.12 -1.19 9.23
N LYS A 422 26.81 -1.76 10.23
CA LYS A 422 26.26 -2.82 11.08
C LYS A 422 25.12 -2.31 11.95
N ASP A 423 25.23 -1.09 12.47
CA ASP A 423 24.20 -0.47 13.33
C ASP A 423 22.93 -0.07 12.54
N ILE A 424 23.08 0.11 11.23
CA ILE A 424 21.97 0.35 10.31
C ILE A 424 21.25 -0.96 9.98
N LEU A 425 21.99 -2.05 9.77
CA LEU A 425 21.42 -3.34 9.34
C LEU A 425 20.92 -4.20 10.49
N ILE A 426 21.54 -4.11 11.66
CA ILE A 426 21.16 -4.90 12.83
C ILE A 426 20.07 -4.14 13.59
N PRO A 427 18.95 -4.79 13.96
CA PRO A 427 17.91 -4.15 14.74
C PRO A 427 18.43 -3.64 16.08
N ARG A 428 18.09 -2.39 16.41
CA ARG A 428 18.52 -1.73 17.64
C ARG A 428 17.91 -2.40 18.86
N PHE A 429 16.70 -2.95 18.76
CA PHE A 429 16.05 -3.65 19.86
C PHE A 429 16.88 -4.84 20.37
N LEU A 430 17.71 -5.47 19.53
CA LEU A 430 18.60 -6.57 19.92
C LEU A 430 19.95 -6.12 20.52
N THR A 431 20.40 -4.92 20.15
CA THR A 431 21.76 -4.42 20.48
C THR A 431 21.77 -3.39 21.60
N CYS A 432 20.64 -2.76 21.89
CA CYS A 432 20.44 -1.95 23.08
C CYS A 432 20.66 -2.86 24.31
N GLU A 433 21.39 -2.41 25.34
CA GLU A 433 21.56 -3.12 26.63
C GLU A 433 20.25 -3.14 27.46
N CYS A 434 19.14 -3.16 26.76
CA CYS A 434 17.80 -2.89 27.19
C CYS A 434 17.01 -4.20 27.30
N ILE A 435 17.63 -5.35 27.00
CA ILE A 435 17.03 -6.68 27.20
C ILE A 435 17.80 -7.43 28.29
N ASP A 436 17.08 -7.95 29.29
CA ASP A 436 17.62 -8.92 30.25
C ASP A 436 17.24 -10.35 29.83
N TYR A 437 18.20 -11.27 29.86
CA TYR A 437 18.04 -12.67 29.43
C TYR A 437 17.73 -13.61 30.61
N SER A 438 17.33 -13.06 31.75
CA SER A 438 17.13 -13.75 33.03
C SER A 438 15.91 -14.67 33.08
#